data_AF-A0A5Q4SX33-F1
#
_entry.id   AF-A0A5Q4SX33-F1
#
_cell.length_a   1.000
_cell.length_b   1.000
_cell.length_c   1.000
_cell.angle_alpha   90.00
_cell.angle_beta   90.00
_cell.angle_gamma   90.00
#
_symmetry.space_group_name_H-M   'P 1'
#
loop_
_entity.id
_entity.type
_entity.pdbx_description
1 polymer ?
#
loop_
_entity_poly.entity_id
_entity_poly.type
_entity_poly.pdbx_seq_one_letter_code
_entity_poly.pdbx_strand_id
1 'polypeptide(L)' 'MRLQHGAQPDIEVVGEAADGAAVIPLVRQLRPDVVAMDVRMPLLDGIEATRAVLRTVPE' A
#
# COMPACT_ATOMS: atom_id res chain seq x y z
N MET A 1 8.44 -0.65 1.56
CA MET A 1 8.78 -2.06 1.91
C MET A 1 9.06 -2.81 0.62
N ARG A 2 10.23 -3.47 0.48
CA ARG A 2 10.54 -4.32 -0.69
C ARG A 2 10.01 -5.72 -0.42
N LEU A 3 9.04 -6.18 -1.22
CA LEU A 3 8.59 -7.58 -1.20
C LEU A 3 9.36 -8.31 -2.31
N GLN A 4 10.33 -9.15 -1.93
CA GLN A 4 11.04 -9.97 -2.90
C GLN A 4 10.17 -11.17 -3.30
N HIS A 5 9.92 -11.24 -4.60
CA HIS A 5 9.18 -12.29 -5.31
C HIS A 5 9.81 -13.66 -5.05
N GLY A 6 9.03 -14.62 -4.53
CA GLY A 6 9.53 -15.99 -4.37
C GLY A 6 8.69 -17.06 -3.64
N ALA A 7 7.50 -16.78 -3.08
CA ALA A 7 6.83 -17.81 -2.24
C ALA A 7 5.31 -17.98 -2.34
N GLN A 8 4.55 -17.11 -3.03
CA GLN A 8 3.09 -17.28 -3.15
C GLN A 8 2.63 -17.08 -4.60
N PRO A 9 2.28 -18.16 -5.31
CA PRO A 9 1.81 -18.08 -6.70
C PRO A 9 0.47 -17.35 -6.84
N ASP A 10 -0.25 -17.16 -5.74
CA ASP A 10 -1.59 -16.56 -5.72
C ASP A 10 -1.58 -15.05 -5.45
N ILE A 11 -0.39 -14.43 -5.28
CA ILE A 11 -0.25 -13.00 -4.96
C ILE A 11 0.61 -12.31 -6.03
N GLU A 12 0.01 -11.34 -6.71
CA GLU A 12 0.71 -10.44 -7.63
C GLU A 12 0.93 -9.08 -6.96
N VAL A 13 2.17 -8.57 -7.02
CA VAL A 13 2.49 -7.21 -6.56
C VAL A 13 2.23 -6.24 -7.70
N VAL A 14 1.07 -5.58 -7.67
CA VAL A 14 0.65 -4.64 -8.72
C VAL A 14 1.29 -3.25 -8.56
N GLY A 15 1.82 -2.90 -7.38
CA GLY A 15 2.51 -1.63 -7.15
C GLY A 15 3.24 -1.53 -5.82
N GLU A 16 4.18 -0.57 -5.74
CA GLU A 16 4.97 -0.27 -4.55
C GLU A 16 4.97 1.24 -4.25
N ALA A 17 4.83 1.60 -2.97
CA ALA A 17 4.91 2.99 -2.50
C ALA A 17 6.20 3.20 -1.67
N ALA A 18 6.89 4.32 -1.91
CA ALA A 18 8.10 4.68 -1.17
C ALA A 18 7.80 5.39 0.17
N ASP A 19 6.61 5.98 0.30
CA ASP A 19 6.12 6.68 1.49
C ASP A 19 4.58 6.63 1.55
N GLY A 20 4.00 7.03 2.70
CA GLY A 20 2.56 7.00 2.91
C GLY A 20 1.73 7.97 2.06
N ALA A 21 2.33 9.06 1.54
CA ALA A 21 1.62 10.03 0.70
C ALA A 21 1.35 9.48 -0.71
N ALA A 22 2.24 8.61 -1.22
CA ALA A 22 2.07 7.94 -2.51
C ALA A 22 0.99 6.83 -2.51
N VAL A 23 0.55 6.37 -1.33
CA VAL A 23 -0.37 5.23 -1.19
C VAL A 23 -1.73 5.50 -1.83
N ILE A 24 -2.40 6.60 -1.50
CA ILE A 24 -3.77 6.85 -1.96
C ILE A 24 -3.87 6.96 -3.49
N PRO A 25 -3.00 7.74 -4.18
CA PRO A 25 -2.98 7.76 -5.64
C PRO A 25 -2.78 6.37 -6.25
N LEU A 26 -1.86 5.58 -5.68
CA LEU A 26 -1.51 4.26 -6.18
C LEU A 26 -2.66 3.25 -6.01
N VAL A 27 -3.31 3.24 -4.84
CA VAL A 27 -4.48 2.39 -4.56
C VAL A 27 -5.64 2.73 -5.50
N ARG A 28 -5.90 4.02 -5.75
CA ARG A 28 -6.95 4.44 -6.68
C ARG A 28 -6.67 4.04 -8.12
N GLN A 29 -5.41 4.08 -8.53
CA GLN A 29 -5.01 3.73 -9.89
C GLN A 29 -5.02 2.22 -10.12
N LEU A 30 -4.45 1.45 -9.20
CA LEU A 30 -4.22 0.02 -9.38
C LEU A 30 -5.37 -0.85 -8.85
N ARG A 31 -6.20 -0.29 -7.97
CA ARG A 31 -7.30 -0.99 -7.29
C ARG A 31 -6.91 -2.39 -6.77
N PRO A 32 -5.85 -2.48 -5.94
CA PRO A 32 -5.44 -3.75 -5.38
C PRO A 32 -6.48 -4.30 -4.41
N ASP A 33 -6.60 -5.63 -4.34
CA ASP A 33 -7.48 -6.28 -3.36
C ASP A 33 -6.94 -6.17 -1.92
N VAL A 34 -5.61 -6.13 -1.77
CA VAL A 34 -4.92 -6.05 -0.48
C VAL A 34 -3.78 -5.05 -0.55
N VAL A 35 -3.68 -4.21 0.49
CA VAL A 35 -2.55 -3.29 0.67
C VAL A 35 -1.76 -3.71 1.92
N ALA A 36 -0.52 -4.14 1.72
CA ALA A 36 0.42 -4.35 2.82
C ALA A 36 1.10 -3.02 3.17
N MET A 37 0.93 -2.55 4.41
CA MET A 37 1.48 -1.28 4.87
C MET A 37 2.62 -1.51 5.87
N ASP A 38 3.77 -0.87 5.63
CA ASP A 38 4.84 -0.83 6.61
C ASP A 38 4.53 0.24 7.67
N VAL A 39 4.54 -0.14 8.94
CA VAL A 39 4.32 0.80 10.04
C VAL A 39 5.42 1.86 10.08
N ARG A 40 6.65 1.51 9.72
CA ARG A 40 7.82 2.40 9.79
C ARG A 40 8.19 2.91 8.39
N MET A 41 7.36 3.81 7.86
CA MET A 41 7.65 4.53 6.62
C MET A 41 8.24 5.92 6.87
N PRO A 42 9.11 6.43 5.97
CA PRO A 42 9.52 7.83 5.96
C PRO A 42 8.33 8.77 5.69
N LEU A 43 8.40 10.00 6.22
CA LEU A 43 7.46 11.12 6.01
C LEU A 43 6.06 10.93 6.60
N LEU A 44 5.31 9.92 6.15
CA LEU A 44 4.00 9.55 6.67
C LEU A 44 4.05 8.08 7.08
N ASP A 45 3.80 7.80 8.35
CA ASP A 45 3.84 6.44 8.86
C ASP A 45 2.68 5.59 8.32
N GLY A 46 2.83 4.26 8.39
CA GLY A 46 1.85 3.33 7.85
C GLY A 46 0.50 3.35 8.55
N ILE A 47 0.43 3.79 9.80
CA ILE A 47 -0.82 3.83 10.56
C ILE A 47 -1.66 5.00 10.05
N GLU A 48 -1.06 6.18 9.92
CA GLU A 48 -1.72 7.36 9.36
C GLU A 48 -2.11 7.15 7.91
N ALA A 49 -1.23 6.55 7.10
CA ALA A 49 -1.53 6.18 5.71
C ALA A 49 -2.72 5.21 5.62
N THR A 50 -2.75 4.16 6.44
CA THR A 50 -3.87 3.21 6.48
C THR A 50 -5.17 3.90 6.84
N ARG A 51 -5.16 4.76 7.87
CA ARG A 51 -6.35 5.54 8.26
C ARG A 51 -6.81 6.47 7.13
N ALA A 52 -5.89 7.07 6.38
CA ALA A 52 -6.23 7.94 5.25
C ALA A 52 -6.85 7.15 4.09
N VAL A 53 -6.32 5.96 3.77
CA VAL A 53 -6.89 5.06 2.75
C VAL A 53 -8.33 4.69 3.12
N LEU A 54 -8.58 4.20 4.33
CA LEU A 54 -9.93 3.78 4.77
C LEU A 54 -10.97 4.92 4.73
N ARG A 55 -10.54 6.18 4.86
CA ARG A 55 -11.45 7.33 4.74
C ARG A 55 -11.71 7.78 3.31
N THR A 56 -10.83 7.44 2.37
CA THR A 56 -10.78 8.08 1.04
C THR A 56 -10.95 7.12 -0.14
N VAL A 57 -10.83 5.82 0.12
CA VAL A 57 -11.06 4.74 -0.84
C VAL A 57 -12.32 4.00 -0.37
N PRO A 58 -13.46 4.17 -1.06
CA PRO A 58 -14.65 3.35 -0.80
C PRO A 58 -14.40 1.89 -1.21
N GLU A 59 -15.18 0.96 -0.65
CA GLU A 59 -15.19 -0.46 -1.06
C GLU A 59 -15.52 -0.66 -2.55
#